data_AF-A0A7Z7KI68-F1
#
_entry.id   AF-A0A7Z7KI68-F1
#
_cell.length_a   1.000
_cell.length_b   1.000
_cell.length_c   1.000
_cell.angle_alpha   90.00
_cell.angle_beta   90.00
_cell.angle_gamma   90.00
#
_symmetry.space_group_name_H-M   'P 1'
#
loop_
_entity.id
_entity.type
_entity.pdbx_description
1 polymer ?
#
loop_
_entity_poly.entity_id
_entity_poly.type
_entity_poly.pdbx_seq_one_letter_code
_entity_poly.pdbx_strand_id
1 'polypeptide(L)'
;MIDAPLAQLAETYARDVRLASTSGVSAEPEAQLTVPVSEFLRAFSFVTGLGDLSLLREAQLDGVRPDFAALIDGRPCGWVELKAPGHTVIGEKWRGREKGQWDLLSQLDALLVSNGDEIALYVSGSLVDTAFLPVDGVAGWDADRLRTVLEQFTLAQPRPITRVGQLADRLAPLARFLRERLQEGLSNNYRSVREAKAAWDHTVHHTTTDAQFAGDVAQVVAYSMAIAGLSGQADRNADGVVTLEEAKHALETAHRNVLAASLGPIIGIPALMEYIAPEVGAIMRLVSSMDVAAIERSTDSRGEPWLWFYEDFLQRYDPAARNRAGVYYTPISVVQCQVRVVDALLRERFGQTLGFGAPSVVTLDPATGSGTYPLAVIDRAEAAAREERGPAGVAQVAKNLTKNLLAFELLPGPYSVAHLRIGQRLAEAQGHAFQAEEIGVYLTDTLEDPSAGMAEGLFGDARVLAEAAEAARRIKRDRRITVAIGNPPYDRVTSGTGGWVEHGDGEDALFDDVIGPAQEQGVIFSAQASLYNLYVYFWLS
;
A
#
# COMPACT_ATOMS: atom_id res chain seq x y z
N MET A 1 16.91 -9.20 47.24
CA MET A 1 17.89 -10.17 46.73
C MET A 1 17.40 -10.58 45.35
N ILE A 2 18.24 -10.46 44.33
CA ILE A 2 17.90 -10.88 42.97
C ILE A 2 17.72 -12.41 42.97
N ASP A 3 16.67 -12.89 42.33
CA ASP A 3 16.35 -14.32 42.25
C ASP A 3 17.50 -15.10 41.57
N ALA A 4 17.73 -16.35 41.97
CA ALA A 4 18.87 -17.14 41.49
C ALA A 4 18.92 -17.31 39.95
N PRO A 5 17.78 -17.49 39.24
CA PRO A 5 17.76 -17.52 37.78
C PRO A 5 18.18 -16.19 37.14
N LEU A 6 17.75 -15.06 37.72
CA LEU A 6 18.09 -13.72 37.22
C LEU A 6 19.57 -13.40 37.42
N ALA A 7 20.15 -13.80 38.55
CA ALA A 7 21.58 -13.64 38.80
C ALA A 7 22.41 -14.44 37.79
N GLN A 8 22.01 -15.67 37.47
CA GLN A 8 22.70 -16.48 36.47
C GLN A 8 22.59 -15.88 35.05
N LEU A 9 21.42 -15.35 34.71
CA LEU A 9 21.18 -14.70 33.42
C LEU A 9 22.06 -13.44 33.27
N ALA A 10 22.15 -12.61 34.31
CA ALA A 10 23.02 -11.43 34.34
C ALA A 10 24.50 -11.78 34.13
N GLU A 11 25.01 -12.78 34.83
CA GLU A 11 26.41 -13.22 34.68
C GLU A 11 26.70 -13.81 33.30
N THR A 12 25.69 -14.44 32.67
CA THR A 12 25.81 -14.98 31.32
C THR A 12 25.87 -13.84 30.30
N TYR A 13 24.97 -12.87 30.40
CA TYR A 13 24.98 -11.68 29.56
C TYR A 13 26.30 -10.89 29.63
N ALA A 14 26.78 -10.61 30.85
CA ALA A 14 28.06 -9.93 31.07
C ALA A 14 29.24 -10.65 30.39
N ARG A 15 29.22 -11.99 30.40
CA ARG A 15 30.24 -12.80 29.73
C ARG A 15 30.12 -12.71 28.21
N ASP A 16 28.92 -12.84 27.68
CA ASP A 16 28.67 -12.89 26.24
C ASP A 16 28.96 -11.55 25.56
N VAL A 17 28.59 -10.43 26.19
CA VAL A 17 28.96 -9.08 25.71
C VAL A 17 30.48 -8.88 25.71
N ARG A 18 31.17 -9.30 26.78
CA ARG A 18 32.65 -9.24 26.85
C ARG A 18 33.29 -10.09 25.75
N LEU A 19 32.83 -11.32 25.55
CA LEU A 19 33.33 -12.20 24.49
C LEU A 19 33.11 -11.59 23.09
N ALA A 20 31.93 -11.05 22.84
CA ALA A 20 31.60 -10.39 21.58
C ALA A 20 32.51 -9.19 21.30
N SER A 21 32.82 -8.37 22.33
CA SER A 21 33.72 -7.22 22.21
C SER A 21 35.19 -7.60 21.93
N THR A 22 35.63 -8.79 22.37
CA THR A 22 37.00 -9.28 22.17
C THR A 22 37.21 -10.04 20.86
N SER A 23 36.13 -10.49 20.25
CA SER A 23 36.14 -11.26 19.00
C SER A 23 36.26 -10.27 17.83
N GLY A 24 37.49 -9.84 17.53
CA GLY A 24 37.83 -8.84 16.49
C GLY A 24 37.53 -9.23 15.04
N VAL A 25 36.33 -9.69 14.74
CA VAL A 25 35.81 -9.86 13.38
C VAL A 25 35.45 -8.47 12.86
N SER A 26 35.87 -8.17 11.63
CA SER A 26 35.62 -6.92 10.88
C SER A 26 34.12 -6.73 10.54
N ALA A 27 33.25 -6.73 11.53
CA ALA A 27 31.85 -6.39 11.42
C ALA A 27 31.58 -5.02 12.07
N GLU A 28 30.51 -4.35 11.65
CA GLU A 28 29.95 -3.16 12.32
C GLU A 28 29.89 -3.42 13.85
N PRO A 29 30.32 -2.48 14.72
CA PRO A 29 30.36 -2.69 16.17
C PRO A 29 29.01 -3.13 16.79
N GLU A 30 27.89 -2.75 16.15
CA GLU A 30 26.52 -3.11 16.51
C GLU A 30 26.22 -4.60 16.32
N ALA A 31 26.81 -5.22 15.30
CA ALA A 31 26.59 -6.64 14.98
C ALA A 31 27.09 -7.58 16.08
N GLN A 32 28.02 -7.11 16.93
CA GLN A 32 28.54 -7.86 18.08
C GLN A 32 27.48 -8.00 19.19
N LEU A 33 26.54 -7.05 19.28
CA LEU A 33 25.49 -7.04 20.31
C LEU A 33 24.24 -7.81 19.91
N THR A 34 24.08 -8.14 18.63
CA THR A 34 22.89 -8.83 18.09
C THR A 34 22.53 -10.09 18.90
N VAL A 35 23.48 -11.02 19.06
CA VAL A 35 23.21 -12.28 19.78
C VAL A 35 23.09 -12.07 21.29
N PRO A 36 24.05 -11.41 21.98
CA PRO A 36 23.95 -11.26 23.44
C PRO A 36 22.70 -10.52 23.90
N VAL A 37 22.33 -9.41 23.24
CA VAL A 37 21.14 -8.62 23.62
C VAL A 37 19.87 -9.41 23.35
N SER A 38 19.74 -10.04 22.18
CA SER A 38 18.50 -10.71 21.82
C SER A 38 18.21 -11.92 22.71
N GLU A 39 19.20 -12.78 22.95
CA GLU A 39 19.06 -13.95 23.83
C GLU A 39 18.78 -13.53 25.29
N PHE A 40 19.43 -12.47 25.76
CA PHE A 40 19.18 -11.95 27.10
C PHE A 40 17.76 -11.43 27.27
N LEU A 41 17.25 -10.61 26.34
CA LEU A 41 15.90 -10.07 26.43
C LEU A 41 14.83 -11.17 26.36
N ARG A 42 15.02 -12.17 25.48
CA ARG A 42 14.17 -13.38 25.38
C ARG A 42 14.11 -14.10 26.73
N ALA A 43 15.27 -14.48 27.27
CA ALA A 43 15.36 -15.22 28.52
C ALA A 43 14.87 -14.40 29.72
N PHE A 44 15.15 -13.10 29.76
CA PHE A 44 14.71 -12.21 30.83
C PHE A 44 13.19 -12.09 30.86
N SER A 45 12.55 -11.92 29.70
CA SER A 45 11.08 -11.87 29.59
C SER A 45 10.43 -13.15 30.14
N PHE A 46 10.98 -14.31 29.77
CA PHE A 46 10.50 -15.61 30.24
C PHE A 46 10.66 -15.78 31.76
N VAL A 47 11.86 -15.51 32.29
CA VAL A 47 12.17 -15.68 33.73
C VAL A 47 11.36 -14.71 34.61
N THR A 48 11.07 -13.51 34.13
CA THR A 48 10.29 -12.50 34.87
C THR A 48 8.78 -12.66 34.72
N GLY A 49 8.32 -13.61 33.89
CA GLY A 49 6.91 -13.87 33.66
C GLY A 49 6.21 -12.81 32.82
N LEU A 50 6.94 -12.06 31.99
CA LEU A 50 6.37 -11.08 31.06
C LEU A 50 5.74 -11.72 29.82
N GLY A 51 6.09 -12.98 29.52
CA GLY A 51 5.66 -13.71 28.32
C GLY A 51 6.85 -14.14 27.45
N ASP A 52 6.56 -14.80 26.34
CA ASP A 52 7.56 -15.21 25.35
C ASP A 52 7.88 -14.04 24.40
N LEU A 53 8.94 -13.30 24.71
CA LEU A 53 9.45 -12.23 23.86
C LEU A 53 10.36 -12.83 22.79
N SER A 54 9.91 -12.82 21.53
CA SER A 54 10.68 -13.23 20.37
C SER A 54 11.21 -12.02 19.60
N LEU A 55 12.50 -12.03 19.24
CA LEU A 55 13.16 -10.98 18.47
C LEU A 55 13.61 -11.51 17.10
N LEU A 56 12.87 -11.17 16.06
CA LEU A 56 13.16 -11.61 14.69
C LEU A 56 14.15 -10.64 14.06
N ARG A 57 15.29 -11.15 13.61
CA ARG A 57 16.34 -10.34 13.00
C ARG A 57 15.92 -9.84 11.63
N GLU A 58 16.11 -8.55 11.40
CA GLU A 58 15.86 -7.89 10.12
C GLU A 58 17.16 -7.74 9.32
N ALA A 59 17.07 -7.86 7.98
CA ALA A 59 18.19 -7.53 7.11
C ALA A 59 18.23 -6.01 6.88
N GLN A 60 19.34 -5.35 7.24
CA GLN A 60 19.54 -3.93 6.95
C GLN A 60 19.81 -3.74 5.45
N LEU A 61 18.78 -3.52 4.65
CA LEU A 61 18.93 -3.29 3.20
C LEU A 61 19.29 -1.83 2.87
N ASP A 62 18.84 -0.85 3.66
CA ASP A 62 19.10 0.59 3.39
C ASP A 62 19.26 1.47 4.65
N GLY A 63 19.42 0.87 5.84
CA GLY A 63 19.62 1.61 7.11
C GLY A 63 18.35 2.28 7.68
N VAL A 64 17.17 1.87 7.22
CA VAL A 64 15.85 2.43 7.63
C VAL A 64 15.07 1.45 8.54
N ARG A 65 15.48 0.18 8.60
CA ARG A 65 14.82 -0.85 9.42
C ARG A 65 15.52 -1.00 10.77
N PRO A 66 14.75 -1.17 11.86
CA PRO A 66 15.28 -1.65 13.14
C PRO A 66 15.97 -3.00 12.99
N ASP A 67 16.96 -3.28 13.83
CA ASP A 67 17.66 -4.58 13.83
C ASP A 67 16.75 -5.78 14.14
N PHE A 68 15.72 -5.57 14.96
CA PHE A 68 14.73 -6.60 15.26
C PHE A 68 13.30 -6.10 15.24
N ALA A 69 12.42 -6.96 14.75
CA ALA A 69 11.02 -6.96 15.11
C ALA A 69 10.79 -7.75 16.41
N ALA A 70 9.94 -7.23 17.29
CA ALA A 70 9.60 -7.87 18.56
C ALA A 70 8.17 -8.39 18.60
N LEU A 71 8.01 -9.64 19.02
CA LEU A 71 6.73 -10.29 19.26
C LEU A 71 6.64 -10.75 20.71
N ILE A 72 5.53 -10.51 21.38
CA ILE A 72 5.21 -11.03 22.71
C ILE A 72 4.10 -12.07 22.58
N ASP A 73 4.35 -13.31 23.00
CA ASP A 73 3.42 -14.44 22.85
C ASP A 73 2.89 -14.59 21.41
N GLY A 74 3.78 -14.39 20.43
CA GLY A 74 3.46 -14.45 19.00
C GLY A 74 2.74 -13.21 18.44
N ARG A 75 2.50 -12.17 19.24
CA ARG A 75 1.85 -10.92 18.81
C ARG A 75 2.88 -9.79 18.65
N PRO A 76 2.93 -9.09 17.51
CA PRO A 76 3.83 -7.96 17.32
C PRO A 76 3.62 -6.88 18.39
N CYS A 77 4.70 -6.44 19.04
CA CYS A 77 4.64 -5.48 20.16
C CYS A 77 5.55 -4.25 19.96
N GLY A 78 6.52 -4.32 19.05
CA GLY A 78 7.37 -3.19 18.72
C GLY A 78 8.63 -3.61 17.99
N TRP A 79 9.66 -2.77 18.10
CA TRP A 79 10.92 -2.93 17.40
C TRP A 79 12.10 -2.74 18.35
N VAL A 80 13.26 -3.28 17.98
CA VAL A 80 14.52 -3.07 18.71
C VAL A 80 15.60 -2.61 17.73
N GLU A 81 16.23 -1.50 18.04
CA GLU A 81 17.41 -0.96 17.36
C GLU A 81 18.62 -1.12 18.27
N LEU A 82 19.73 -1.61 17.72
CA LEU A 82 21.00 -1.68 18.40
C LEU A 82 21.90 -0.51 17.99
N LYS A 83 22.69 -0.05 18.95
CA LYS A 83 23.75 0.93 18.75
C LYS A 83 25.08 0.41 19.24
N ALA A 84 26.15 0.95 18.69
CA ALA A 84 27.50 0.54 19.07
C ALA A 84 27.70 0.71 20.60
N PRO A 85 28.47 -0.18 21.26
CA PRO A 85 28.81 -0.02 22.66
C PRO A 85 29.36 1.38 22.98
N GLY A 86 28.82 2.02 24.02
CA GLY A 86 29.17 3.38 24.42
C GLY A 86 28.52 4.50 23.60
N HIS A 87 27.74 4.18 22.57
CA HIS A 87 26.93 5.15 21.85
C HIS A 87 25.69 5.53 22.66
N THR A 88 25.18 6.75 22.49
CA THR A 88 23.98 7.21 23.21
C THR A 88 22.72 6.48 22.72
N VAL A 89 21.93 5.96 23.66
CA VAL A 89 20.56 5.44 23.40
C VAL A 89 19.51 6.55 23.25
N ILE A 90 19.91 7.80 23.52
CA ILE A 90 19.05 8.99 23.37
C ILE A 90 19.04 9.46 21.92
N GLY A 91 17.96 9.16 21.19
CA GLY A 91 17.81 9.39 19.75
C GLY A 91 17.89 10.87 19.34
N GLU A 92 17.36 11.77 20.16
CA GLU A 92 17.41 13.22 19.93
C GLU A 92 18.84 13.80 19.97
N LYS A 93 19.80 13.02 20.50
CA LYS A 93 21.22 13.38 20.53
C LYS A 93 21.99 12.90 19.29
N TRP A 94 21.38 12.09 18.42
CA TRP A 94 22.02 11.60 17.19
C TRP A 94 22.25 12.73 16.19
N ARG A 95 23.32 12.63 15.38
CA ARG A 95 23.79 13.70 14.47
C ARG A 95 24.16 13.13 13.11
N GLY A 96 24.24 14.00 12.10
CA GLY A 96 24.63 13.59 10.74
C GLY A 96 23.64 12.60 10.13
N ARG A 97 24.15 11.50 9.56
CA ARG A 97 23.34 10.44 8.92
C ARG A 97 22.35 9.79 9.90
N GLU A 98 22.76 9.63 11.15
CA GLU A 98 21.92 9.01 12.19
C GLU A 98 20.72 9.87 12.58
N LYS A 99 20.79 11.19 12.37
CA LYS A 99 19.61 12.04 12.58
C LYS A 99 18.48 11.66 11.61
N GLY A 100 18.81 11.41 10.34
CA GLY A 100 17.83 10.95 9.36
C GLY A 100 17.28 9.56 9.70
N GLN A 101 18.11 8.68 10.25
CA GLN A 101 17.67 7.39 10.78
C GLN A 101 16.69 7.56 11.95
N TRP A 102 17.01 8.46 12.90
CA TRP A 102 16.13 8.78 14.02
C TRP A 102 14.77 9.35 13.58
N ASP A 103 14.77 10.23 12.57
CA ASP A 103 13.54 10.80 12.02
C ASP A 103 12.60 9.72 11.46
N LEU A 104 13.13 8.55 11.07
CA LEU A 104 12.36 7.39 10.61
C LEU A 104 11.96 6.48 11.77
N LEU A 105 12.91 6.12 12.63
CA LEU A 105 12.70 5.24 13.79
C LEU A 105 11.71 5.83 14.81
N SER A 106 11.72 7.15 14.99
CA SER A 106 10.79 7.85 15.88
C SER A 106 9.33 7.81 15.43
N GLN A 107 9.05 7.34 14.19
CA GLN A 107 7.68 7.16 13.69
C GLN A 107 7.07 5.83 14.13
N LEU A 108 7.89 4.89 14.61
CA LEU A 108 7.45 3.60 15.13
C LEU A 108 6.61 3.77 16.40
N ASP A 109 5.67 2.86 16.60
CA ASP A 109 4.76 2.92 17.73
C ASP A 109 5.45 2.61 19.06
N ALA A 110 6.31 1.58 19.08
CA ALA A 110 7.15 1.21 20.21
C ALA A 110 8.53 0.77 19.71
N LEU A 111 9.58 1.38 20.26
CA LEU A 111 10.97 1.12 19.90
C LEU A 111 11.84 1.03 21.15
N LEU A 112 12.59 -0.06 21.27
CA LEU A 112 13.70 -0.16 22.20
C LEU A 112 14.99 0.21 21.46
N VAL A 113 15.79 1.09 22.04
CA VAL A 113 17.13 1.41 21.55
C VAL A 113 18.12 0.91 22.60
N SER A 114 19.04 0.02 22.24
CA SER A 114 20.03 -0.53 23.15
C SER A 114 21.45 -0.38 22.63
N ASN A 115 22.39 0.02 23.48
CA ASN A 115 23.83 0.00 23.18
C ASN A 115 24.56 -1.16 23.88
N GLY A 116 23.82 -2.12 24.44
CA GLY A 116 24.34 -3.23 25.23
C GLY A 116 24.56 -2.92 26.72
N ASP A 117 24.66 -1.66 27.13
CA ASP A 117 24.79 -1.24 28.54
C ASP A 117 23.51 -0.58 29.06
N GLU A 118 22.89 0.25 28.23
CA GLU A 118 21.63 0.93 28.48
C GLU A 118 20.59 0.49 27.45
N ILE A 119 19.33 0.53 27.84
CA ILE A 119 18.18 0.40 26.96
C ILE A 119 17.21 1.54 27.20
N ALA A 120 16.70 2.14 26.12
CA ALA A 120 15.73 3.22 26.14
C ALA A 120 14.46 2.81 25.40
N LEU A 121 13.31 3.03 26.03
CA LEU A 121 12.00 2.83 25.44
C LEU A 121 11.47 4.14 24.88
N TYR A 122 11.09 4.11 23.60
CA TYR A 122 10.35 5.16 22.93
C TYR A 122 8.97 4.68 22.53
N VAL A 123 7.97 5.52 22.76
CA VAL A 123 6.59 5.29 22.28
C VAL A 123 6.17 6.48 21.45
N SER A 124 5.90 6.22 20.16
CA SER A 124 5.58 7.25 19.16
C SER A 124 6.58 8.42 19.19
N GLY A 125 7.87 8.08 19.19
CA GLY A 125 9.00 9.00 19.11
C GLY A 125 9.32 9.77 20.38
N SER A 126 8.64 9.51 21.50
CA SER A 126 8.94 10.13 22.79
C SER A 126 9.60 9.13 23.73
N LEU A 127 10.72 9.54 24.34
CA LEU A 127 11.38 8.75 25.38
C LEU A 127 10.44 8.59 26.57
N VAL A 128 10.06 7.35 26.85
CA VAL A 128 9.18 6.99 27.97
C VAL A 128 10.03 6.60 29.17
N ASP A 129 11.03 5.75 28.95
CA ASP A 129 11.78 5.15 30.05
C ASP A 129 13.16 4.62 29.61
N THR A 130 14.04 4.37 30.59
CA THR A 130 15.38 3.80 30.43
C THR A 130 15.71 2.81 31.54
N ALA A 131 16.51 1.80 31.22
CA ALA A 131 17.08 0.84 32.17
C ALA A 131 18.53 0.48 31.81
N PHE A 132 19.27 -0.05 32.77
CA PHE A 132 20.59 -0.63 32.54
C PHE A 132 20.50 -2.15 32.31
N LEU A 133 21.38 -2.65 31.45
CA LEU A 133 21.62 -4.06 31.19
C LEU A 133 22.82 -4.53 32.03
N PRO A 134 22.88 -5.80 32.45
CA PRO A 134 23.89 -6.27 33.41
C PRO A 134 25.26 -6.55 32.77
N VAL A 135 25.89 -5.56 32.14
CA VAL A 135 27.20 -5.74 31.48
C VAL A 135 28.34 -6.09 32.45
N ASP A 136 28.24 -5.63 33.69
CA ASP A 136 29.18 -5.91 34.77
C ASP A 136 28.73 -7.07 35.70
N GLY A 137 27.67 -7.79 35.30
CA GLY A 137 27.06 -8.86 36.09
C GLY A 137 25.96 -8.35 37.02
N VAL A 138 25.69 -9.10 38.10
CA VAL A 138 24.53 -8.83 38.98
C VAL A 138 24.74 -7.65 39.95
N ALA A 139 26.00 -7.26 40.19
CA ALA A 139 26.33 -6.25 41.19
C ALA A 139 25.86 -4.85 40.77
N GLY A 140 24.90 -4.28 41.51
CA GLY A 140 24.38 -2.93 41.24
C GLY A 140 23.36 -2.85 40.11
N TRP A 141 23.01 -3.98 39.47
CA TRP A 141 22.01 -4.05 38.42
C TRP A 141 20.58 -4.03 39.00
N ASP A 142 19.73 -3.14 38.47
CA ASP A 142 18.32 -3.04 38.83
C ASP A 142 17.45 -3.82 37.82
N ALA A 143 17.22 -5.09 38.14
CA ALA A 143 16.37 -5.97 37.33
C ALA A 143 14.90 -5.53 37.30
N ASP A 144 14.39 -4.94 38.39
CA ASP A 144 12.99 -4.48 38.45
C ASP A 144 12.77 -3.28 37.52
N ARG A 145 13.79 -2.42 37.37
CA ARG A 145 13.77 -1.35 36.36
C ARG A 145 13.67 -1.91 34.95
N LEU A 146 14.52 -2.87 34.58
CA LEU A 146 14.45 -3.47 33.25
C LEU A 146 13.11 -4.15 32.99
N ARG A 147 12.58 -4.87 33.99
CA ARG A 147 11.24 -5.48 33.92
C ARG A 147 10.16 -4.45 33.64
N THR A 148 10.20 -3.31 34.34
CA THR A 148 9.24 -2.21 34.13
C THR A 148 9.31 -1.67 32.69
N VAL A 149 10.52 -1.46 32.15
CA VAL A 149 10.71 -0.99 30.78
C VAL A 149 10.17 -1.99 29.76
N LEU A 150 10.44 -3.29 29.94
CA LEU A 150 9.96 -4.32 29.03
C LEU A 150 8.44 -4.54 29.14
N GLU A 151 7.86 -4.43 30.33
CA GLU A 151 6.40 -4.45 30.52
C GLU A 151 5.73 -3.27 29.82
N GLN A 152 6.28 -2.06 29.96
CA GLN A 152 5.79 -0.89 29.23
C GLN A 152 5.93 -1.05 27.71
N PHE A 153 7.01 -1.68 27.24
CA PHE A 153 7.24 -1.96 25.83
C PHE A 153 6.21 -2.93 25.26
N THR A 154 5.96 -4.06 25.94
CA THR A 154 5.02 -5.08 25.45
C THR A 154 3.57 -4.60 25.47
N LEU A 155 3.23 -3.68 26.39
CA LEU A 155 1.91 -3.05 26.49
C LEU A 155 1.77 -1.76 25.69
N ALA A 156 2.84 -1.29 25.03
CA ALA A 156 2.84 0.00 24.34
C ALA A 156 1.84 0.02 23.18
N GLN A 157 0.93 1.00 23.23
CA GLN A 157 -0.03 1.25 22.16
C GLN A 157 0.39 2.48 21.33
N PRO A 158 0.14 2.46 20.02
CA PRO A 158 0.38 3.63 19.19
C PRO A 158 -0.46 4.82 19.68
N ARG A 159 0.06 6.05 19.55
CA ARG A 159 -0.76 7.24 19.77
C ARG A 159 -1.99 7.21 18.85
N PRO A 160 -3.20 7.50 19.37
CA PRO A 160 -4.40 7.42 18.56
C PRO A 160 -4.35 8.30 17.32
N ILE A 161 -4.78 7.74 16.19
CA ILE A 161 -4.92 8.47 14.94
C ILE A 161 -6.25 9.23 14.98
N THR A 162 -6.17 10.56 14.92
CA THR A 162 -7.35 11.45 15.02
C THR A 162 -7.62 12.22 13.74
N ARG A 163 -6.73 12.11 12.73
CA ARG A 163 -6.87 12.75 11.42
C ARG A 163 -6.33 11.82 10.35
N VAL A 164 -6.93 11.86 9.16
CA VAL A 164 -6.51 11.03 8.02
C VAL A 164 -5.06 11.28 7.60
N GLY A 165 -4.59 12.53 7.62
CA GLY A 165 -3.19 12.84 7.30
C GLY A 165 -2.19 12.09 8.20
N GLN A 166 -2.51 11.94 9.50
CA GLN A 166 -1.68 11.18 10.44
C GLN A 166 -1.63 9.69 10.09
N LEU A 167 -2.74 9.14 9.59
CA LEU A 167 -2.78 7.76 9.10
C LEU A 167 -1.83 7.59 7.92
N ALA A 168 -1.90 8.48 6.93
CA ALA A 168 -1.04 8.44 5.75
C ALA A 168 0.45 8.57 6.12
N ASP A 169 0.78 9.52 7.00
CA ASP A 169 2.14 9.74 7.52
C ASP A 169 2.73 8.46 8.15
N ARG A 170 1.94 7.77 8.97
CA ARG A 170 2.43 6.64 9.78
C ARG A 170 2.28 5.29 9.09
N LEU A 171 1.32 5.12 8.18
CA LEU A 171 1.11 3.87 7.46
C LEU A 171 2.13 3.69 6.32
N ALA A 172 2.51 4.77 5.63
CA ALA A 172 3.43 4.72 4.49
C ALA A 172 4.80 4.07 4.83
N PRO A 173 5.47 4.41 5.95
CA PRO A 173 6.68 3.71 6.36
C PRO A 173 6.48 2.21 6.63
N LEU A 174 5.38 1.83 7.28
CA LEU A 174 5.11 0.43 7.61
C LEU A 174 4.82 -0.41 6.37
N ALA A 175 4.09 0.15 5.41
CA ALA A 175 3.88 -0.49 4.11
C ALA A 175 5.22 -0.65 3.37
N ARG A 176 6.13 0.33 3.47
CA ARG A 176 7.47 0.23 2.84
C ARG A 176 8.27 -0.92 3.41
N PHE A 177 8.19 -1.12 4.72
CA PHE A 177 8.74 -2.32 5.33
C PHE A 177 8.12 -3.57 4.71
N LEU A 178 6.80 -3.75 4.73
CA LEU A 178 6.20 -4.95 4.15
C LEU A 178 6.70 -5.24 2.72
N ARG A 179 6.81 -4.22 1.87
CA ARG A 179 7.39 -4.35 0.53
C ARG A 179 8.84 -4.87 0.56
N GLU A 180 9.72 -4.22 1.32
CA GLU A 180 11.14 -4.62 1.41
C GLU A 180 11.28 -6.06 1.91
N ARG A 181 10.43 -6.49 2.86
CA ARG A 181 10.44 -7.85 3.40
C ARG A 181 10.13 -8.90 2.34
N LEU A 182 9.17 -8.60 1.46
CA LEU A 182 8.80 -9.45 0.34
C LEU A 182 9.90 -9.47 -0.73
N GLN A 183 10.52 -8.32 -1.03
CA GLN A 183 11.67 -8.25 -1.97
C GLN A 183 12.87 -9.06 -1.47
N GLU A 184 13.17 -8.97 -0.17
CA GLU A 184 14.18 -9.79 0.48
C GLU A 184 13.84 -11.28 0.35
N GLY A 185 12.59 -11.65 0.64
CA GLY A 185 12.11 -13.01 0.56
C GLY A 185 12.26 -13.62 -0.84
N LEU A 186 11.96 -12.84 -1.89
CA LEU A 186 12.18 -13.23 -3.28
C LEU A 186 13.66 -13.41 -3.60
N SER A 187 14.49 -12.42 -3.23
CA SER A 187 15.95 -12.45 -3.46
C SER A 187 16.61 -13.65 -2.78
N ASN A 188 16.15 -13.98 -1.56
CA ASN A 188 16.61 -15.11 -0.77
C ASN A 188 15.87 -16.42 -1.08
N ASN A 189 15.03 -16.44 -2.11
CA ASN A 189 14.36 -17.66 -2.57
C ASN A 189 13.47 -18.34 -1.51
N TYR A 190 12.86 -17.56 -0.61
CA TYR A 190 11.90 -18.07 0.37
C TYR A 190 10.69 -18.69 -0.33
N ARG A 191 10.41 -19.95 0.01
CA ARG A 191 9.37 -20.75 -0.65
C ARG A 191 7.99 -20.09 -0.57
N SER A 192 7.57 -19.66 0.62
CA SER A 192 6.25 -19.06 0.84
C SER A 192 6.06 -17.76 0.07
N VAL A 193 7.12 -16.95 -0.07
CA VAL A 193 7.07 -15.70 -0.84
C VAL A 193 6.95 -15.96 -2.34
N ARG A 194 7.69 -16.95 -2.88
CA ARG A 194 7.53 -17.35 -4.30
C ARG A 194 6.15 -17.96 -4.57
N GLU A 195 5.63 -18.74 -3.63
CA GLU A 195 4.28 -19.32 -3.73
C GLU A 195 3.22 -18.22 -3.75
N ALA A 196 3.35 -17.21 -2.89
CA ALA A 196 2.49 -16.02 -2.89
C ALA A 196 2.57 -15.25 -4.20
N LYS A 197 3.77 -15.07 -4.75
CA LYS A 197 3.95 -14.45 -6.06
C LYS A 197 3.29 -15.24 -7.19
N ALA A 198 3.46 -16.56 -7.21
CA ALA A 198 2.81 -17.41 -8.20
C ALA A 198 1.28 -17.36 -8.09
N ALA A 199 0.74 -17.35 -6.87
CA ALA A 199 -0.69 -17.18 -6.63
C ALA A 199 -1.18 -15.80 -7.11
N TRP A 200 -0.41 -14.74 -6.85
CA TRP A 200 -0.69 -13.38 -7.32
C TRP A 200 -0.71 -13.28 -8.85
N ASP A 201 0.30 -13.85 -9.50
CA ASP A 201 0.43 -13.92 -10.96
C ASP A 201 -0.65 -14.81 -11.64
N HIS A 202 -1.36 -15.61 -10.86
CA HIS A 202 -2.47 -16.42 -11.37
C HIS A 202 -3.83 -15.75 -11.14
N THR A 203 -3.95 -14.86 -10.16
CA THR A 203 -5.26 -14.40 -9.67
C THR A 203 -5.49 -12.90 -9.81
N VAL A 204 -4.44 -12.07 -9.70
CA VAL A 204 -4.57 -10.60 -9.71
C VAL A 204 -4.02 -9.99 -11.00
N HIS A 205 -2.84 -10.42 -11.43
CA HIS A 205 -2.18 -9.99 -12.67
C HIS A 205 -1.67 -11.21 -13.42
N HIS A 206 -1.56 -11.17 -14.74
CA HIS A 206 -1.05 -12.31 -15.52
C HIS A 206 0.44 -12.60 -15.29
N THR A 207 1.24 -11.56 -15.03
CA THR A 207 2.67 -11.66 -14.73
C THR A 207 3.12 -10.36 -14.08
N THR A 208 3.88 -10.46 -12.99
CA THR A 208 4.50 -9.31 -12.31
C THR A 208 6.01 -9.47 -12.23
N THR A 209 6.74 -8.36 -12.15
CA THR A 209 8.14 -8.39 -11.69
C THR A 209 8.20 -8.58 -10.16
N ASP A 210 9.34 -9.01 -9.63
CA ASP A 210 9.54 -9.14 -8.17
C ASP A 210 9.29 -7.82 -7.43
N ALA A 211 9.76 -6.71 -8.01
CA ALA A 211 9.57 -5.38 -7.45
C ALA A 211 8.09 -4.95 -7.47
N GLN A 212 7.37 -5.27 -8.56
CA GLN A 212 5.95 -5.00 -8.71
C GLN A 212 5.12 -5.82 -7.70
N PHE A 213 5.30 -7.15 -7.65
CA PHE A 213 4.60 -8.02 -6.70
C PHE A 213 4.72 -7.51 -5.26
N ALA A 214 5.94 -7.23 -4.80
CA ALA A 214 6.16 -6.75 -3.45
C ALA A 214 5.51 -5.39 -3.20
N GLY A 215 5.54 -4.50 -4.19
CA GLY A 215 4.92 -3.18 -4.12
C GLY A 215 3.39 -3.24 -4.08
N ASP A 216 2.80 -4.15 -4.85
CA ASP A 216 1.35 -4.33 -4.96
C ASP A 216 0.78 -4.95 -3.70
N VAL A 217 1.38 -6.03 -3.20
CA VAL A 217 0.96 -6.68 -1.94
C VAL A 217 1.00 -5.70 -0.77
N ALA A 218 2.08 -4.95 -0.63
CA ALA A 218 2.22 -3.98 0.45
C ALA A 218 1.15 -2.89 0.39
N GLN A 219 0.81 -2.42 -0.82
CA GLN A 219 -0.28 -1.48 -1.02
C GLN A 219 -1.64 -2.09 -0.70
N VAL A 220 -1.93 -3.30 -1.18
CA VAL A 220 -3.21 -3.97 -0.92
C VAL A 220 -3.43 -4.18 0.58
N VAL A 221 -2.42 -4.63 1.31
CA VAL A 221 -2.51 -4.76 2.78
C VAL A 221 -2.77 -3.40 3.43
N ALA A 222 -1.97 -2.38 3.11
CA ALA A 222 -2.12 -1.05 3.69
C ALA A 222 -3.50 -0.44 3.43
N TYR A 223 -3.98 -0.47 2.19
CA TYR A 223 -5.28 0.10 1.82
C TYR A 223 -6.43 -0.67 2.41
N SER A 224 -6.37 -2.01 2.38
CA SER A 224 -7.42 -2.84 2.95
C SER A 224 -7.58 -2.55 4.44
N MET A 225 -6.47 -2.48 5.17
CA MET A 225 -6.45 -2.18 6.59
C MET A 225 -6.95 -0.76 6.88
N ALA A 226 -6.45 0.24 6.16
CA ALA A 226 -6.87 1.63 6.35
C ALA A 226 -8.36 1.84 6.06
N ILE A 227 -8.85 1.28 4.96
CA ILE A 227 -10.25 1.35 4.56
C ILE A 227 -11.14 0.65 5.60
N ALA A 228 -10.77 -0.56 6.00
CA ALA A 228 -11.53 -1.31 6.98
C ALA A 228 -11.55 -0.57 8.33
N GLY A 229 -10.40 -0.10 8.81
CA GLY A 229 -10.32 0.68 10.05
C GLY A 229 -11.15 1.96 10.02
N LEU A 230 -11.12 2.71 8.92
CA LEU A 230 -11.94 3.92 8.73
C LEU A 230 -13.44 3.65 8.73
N SER A 231 -13.89 2.42 8.45
CA SER A 231 -15.32 2.08 8.55
C SER A 231 -15.84 2.08 9.99
N GLY A 232 -14.95 1.99 10.98
CA GLY A 232 -15.30 1.87 12.41
C GLY A 232 -16.01 0.56 12.78
N GLN A 233 -16.16 -0.38 11.86
CA GLN A 233 -16.88 -1.65 12.05
C GLN A 233 -16.00 -2.88 11.79
N ALA A 234 -14.70 -2.68 11.57
CA ALA A 234 -13.79 -3.77 11.22
C ALA A 234 -13.48 -4.69 12.41
N ASP A 235 -13.32 -4.16 13.63
CA ASP A 235 -13.15 -4.97 14.84
C ASP A 235 -14.49 -5.67 15.17
N ARG A 236 -14.61 -6.93 14.76
CA ARG A 236 -15.87 -7.70 14.85
C ARG A 236 -16.06 -8.35 16.21
N ASN A 237 -14.95 -8.73 16.84
CA ASN A 237 -14.95 -9.46 18.10
C ASN A 237 -14.87 -8.51 19.31
N ALA A 238 -14.65 -7.21 19.07
CA ALA A 238 -14.52 -6.14 20.05
C ALA A 238 -13.35 -6.34 21.03
N ASP A 239 -12.25 -6.95 20.57
CA ASP A 239 -11.01 -7.14 21.33
C ASP A 239 -10.05 -5.95 21.23
N GLY A 240 -10.41 -4.93 20.45
CA GLY A 240 -9.62 -3.72 20.25
C GLY A 240 -8.53 -3.87 19.19
N VAL A 241 -8.53 -4.96 18.42
CA VAL A 241 -7.59 -5.22 17.33
C VAL A 241 -8.37 -5.43 16.03
N VAL A 242 -7.93 -4.76 14.98
CA VAL A 242 -8.37 -5.04 13.61
C VAL A 242 -7.34 -5.96 12.96
N THR A 243 -7.72 -7.20 12.68
CA THR A 243 -6.90 -8.17 11.94
C THR A 243 -7.06 -8.04 10.42
N LEU A 244 -6.20 -8.70 9.64
CA LEU A 244 -6.28 -8.69 8.18
C LEU A 244 -7.50 -9.46 7.68
N GLU A 245 -7.86 -10.53 8.39
CA GLU A 245 -9.06 -11.32 8.17
C GLU A 245 -10.33 -10.51 8.46
N GLU A 246 -10.36 -9.77 9.56
CA GLU A 246 -11.44 -8.84 9.88
C GLU A 246 -11.56 -7.72 8.85
N ALA A 247 -10.41 -7.17 8.42
CA ALA A 247 -10.38 -6.17 7.36
C ALA A 247 -10.94 -6.73 6.04
N LYS A 248 -10.53 -7.93 5.63
CA LYS A 248 -11.08 -8.63 4.46
C LYS A 248 -12.60 -8.76 4.56
N HIS A 249 -13.10 -9.19 5.71
CA HIS A 249 -14.54 -9.37 5.91
C HIS A 249 -15.32 -8.05 5.92
N ALA A 250 -14.76 -6.99 6.52
CA ALA A 250 -15.36 -5.66 6.50
C ALA A 250 -15.47 -5.13 5.06
N LEU A 251 -14.44 -5.36 4.23
CA LEU A 251 -14.45 -5.01 2.81
C LEU A 251 -15.53 -5.78 2.03
N GLU A 252 -15.66 -7.09 2.24
CA GLU A 252 -16.71 -7.92 1.62
C GLU A 252 -18.11 -7.39 2.00
N THR A 253 -18.33 -7.08 3.28
CA THR A 253 -19.60 -6.55 3.78
C THR A 253 -19.91 -5.17 3.19
N ALA A 254 -18.88 -4.37 2.93
CA ALA A 254 -19.00 -3.07 2.26
C ALA A 254 -19.03 -3.18 0.71
N HIS A 255 -19.19 -4.38 0.15
CA HIS A 255 -19.22 -4.66 -1.28
C HIS A 255 -17.93 -4.26 -2.04
N ARG A 256 -16.78 -4.25 -1.36
CA ARG A 256 -15.45 -3.98 -1.92
C ARG A 256 -14.75 -5.28 -2.29
N ASN A 257 -15.46 -6.14 -3.02
CA ASN A 257 -15.14 -7.56 -3.18
C ASN A 257 -13.79 -7.80 -3.87
N VAL A 258 -13.42 -6.98 -4.85
CA VAL A 258 -12.13 -7.12 -5.57
C VAL A 258 -10.96 -6.88 -4.63
N LEU A 259 -10.98 -5.79 -3.85
CA LEU A 259 -9.93 -5.49 -2.88
C LEU A 259 -9.83 -6.57 -1.79
N ALA A 260 -10.98 -7.03 -1.30
CA ALA A 260 -11.03 -8.13 -0.33
C ALA A 260 -10.44 -9.41 -0.92
N ALA A 261 -10.79 -9.76 -2.15
CA ALA A 261 -10.30 -10.95 -2.83
C ALA A 261 -8.78 -10.88 -3.10
N SER A 262 -8.22 -9.69 -3.35
CA SER A 262 -6.77 -9.50 -3.48
C SER A 262 -5.99 -9.82 -2.19
N LEU A 263 -6.64 -9.88 -1.02
CA LEU A 263 -5.98 -10.36 0.20
C LEU A 263 -5.87 -11.89 0.27
N GLY A 264 -6.69 -12.62 -0.51
CA GLY A 264 -6.73 -14.08 -0.52
C GLY A 264 -5.37 -14.75 -0.75
N PRO A 265 -4.61 -14.36 -1.81
CA PRO A 265 -3.27 -14.88 -2.07
C PRO A 265 -2.23 -14.62 -0.97
N ILE A 266 -2.52 -13.72 -0.03
CA ILE A 266 -1.63 -13.37 1.09
C ILE A 266 -2.05 -14.18 2.33
N ILE A 267 -3.32 -14.06 2.74
CA ILE A 267 -3.87 -14.71 3.93
C ILE A 267 -3.88 -16.24 3.78
N GLY A 268 -4.09 -16.74 2.56
CA GLY A 268 -4.22 -18.16 2.27
C GLY A 268 -2.93 -18.97 2.44
N ILE A 269 -1.78 -18.33 2.70
CA ILE A 269 -0.48 -19.00 2.83
C ILE A 269 0.06 -18.77 4.26
N PRO A 270 -0.17 -19.71 5.21
CA PRO A 270 0.23 -19.53 6.61
C PRO A 270 1.71 -19.23 6.81
N ALA A 271 2.59 -19.93 6.07
CA ALA A 271 4.04 -19.70 6.14
C ALA A 271 4.48 -18.34 5.56
N LEU A 272 3.65 -17.70 4.72
CA LEU A 272 3.88 -16.31 4.32
C LEU A 272 3.50 -15.38 5.48
N MET A 273 2.32 -15.58 6.06
CA MET A 273 1.83 -14.76 7.18
C MET A 273 2.79 -14.78 8.37
N GLU A 274 3.37 -15.94 8.69
CA GLU A 274 4.44 -16.04 9.70
C GLU A 274 5.69 -15.23 9.32
N TYR A 275 6.08 -15.26 8.04
CA TYR A 275 7.27 -14.57 7.54
C TYR A 275 7.13 -13.03 7.54
N ILE A 276 5.92 -12.51 7.31
CA ILE A 276 5.59 -11.07 7.28
C ILE A 276 4.87 -10.58 8.54
N ALA A 277 4.74 -11.43 9.58
CA ALA A 277 3.98 -11.14 10.78
C ALA A 277 4.38 -9.81 11.45
N PRO A 278 5.68 -9.44 11.56
CA PRO A 278 6.07 -8.15 12.09
C PRO A 278 5.47 -6.94 11.38
N GLU A 279 5.63 -6.89 10.05
CA GLU A 279 5.20 -5.74 9.26
C GLU A 279 3.68 -5.63 9.21
N VAL A 280 3.00 -6.77 9.03
CA VAL A 280 1.53 -6.81 9.04
C VAL A 280 0.99 -6.43 10.41
N GLY A 281 1.59 -6.92 11.51
CA GLY A 281 1.15 -6.60 12.85
C GLY A 281 1.38 -5.14 13.25
N ALA A 282 2.45 -4.51 12.77
CA ALA A 282 2.65 -3.07 12.94
C ALA A 282 1.54 -2.27 12.24
N ILE A 283 1.14 -2.68 11.03
CA ILE A 283 -0.01 -2.09 10.32
C ILE A 283 -1.31 -2.30 11.12
N MET A 284 -1.56 -3.52 11.61
CA MET A 284 -2.73 -3.84 12.43
C MET A 284 -2.79 -2.97 13.69
N ARG A 285 -1.69 -2.84 14.43
CA ARG A 285 -1.62 -1.99 15.64
C ARG A 285 -1.91 -0.53 15.33
N LEU A 286 -1.31 0.02 14.26
CA LEU A 286 -1.56 1.40 13.85
C LEU A 286 -3.03 1.64 13.55
N VAL A 287 -3.65 0.77 12.75
CA VAL A 287 -5.05 0.89 12.36
C VAL A 287 -6.00 0.69 13.55
N SER A 288 -5.65 -0.22 14.46
CA SER A 288 -6.43 -0.44 15.68
C SER A 288 -6.41 0.76 16.63
N SER A 289 -5.40 1.63 16.53
CA SER A 289 -5.31 2.86 17.32
C SER A 289 -6.17 4.02 16.80
N MET A 290 -6.94 3.82 15.73
CA MET A 290 -7.73 4.90 15.12
C MET A 290 -8.91 5.33 15.99
N ASP A 291 -9.00 6.62 16.29
CA ASP A 291 -10.21 7.24 16.82
C ASP A 291 -11.07 7.71 15.64
N VAL A 292 -11.87 6.78 15.11
CA VAL A 292 -12.72 7.01 13.93
C VAL A 292 -13.67 8.19 14.17
N ALA A 293 -14.23 8.31 15.38
CA ALA A 293 -15.13 9.41 15.70
C ALA A 293 -14.41 10.76 15.70
N ALA A 294 -13.15 10.83 16.14
CA ALA A 294 -12.34 12.05 16.02
C ALA A 294 -11.97 12.35 14.56
N ILE A 295 -11.69 11.33 13.76
CA ILE A 295 -11.40 11.47 12.33
C ILE A 295 -12.61 12.04 11.59
N GLU A 296 -13.82 11.52 11.83
CA GLU A 296 -15.07 12.01 11.23
C GLU A 296 -15.39 13.45 11.62
N ARG A 297 -15.06 13.86 12.85
CA ARG A 297 -15.20 15.25 13.30
C ARG A 297 -14.12 16.17 12.74
N SER A 298 -13.01 15.63 12.23
CA SER A 298 -11.92 16.43 11.71
C SER A 298 -12.29 17.01 10.34
N THR A 299 -12.12 18.32 10.17
CA THR A 299 -12.37 18.99 8.90
C THR A 299 -11.10 18.97 8.05
N ASP A 300 -11.18 18.45 6.83
CA ASP A 300 -10.15 18.67 5.79
C ASP A 300 -10.65 19.78 4.86
N SER A 301 -9.83 20.80 4.63
CA SER A 301 -10.14 21.90 3.70
C SER A 301 -10.37 21.43 2.27
N ARG A 302 -9.93 20.21 1.94
CA ARG A 302 -10.07 19.59 0.61
C ARG A 302 -11.37 18.79 0.44
N GLY A 303 -12.17 18.58 1.49
CA GLY A 303 -13.43 17.83 1.44
C GLY A 303 -13.44 16.59 2.35
N GLU A 304 -14.10 15.52 1.91
CA GLU A 304 -14.18 14.23 2.63
C GLU A 304 -12.77 13.67 2.92
N PRO A 305 -12.33 13.61 4.19
CA PRO A 305 -10.95 13.29 4.55
C PRO A 305 -10.45 11.96 3.98
N TRP A 306 -11.31 10.94 3.91
CA TRP A 306 -10.93 9.62 3.41
C TRP A 306 -10.55 9.64 1.92
N LEU A 307 -11.16 10.52 1.10
CA LEU A 307 -10.83 10.62 -0.33
C LEU A 307 -9.37 11.04 -0.54
N TRP A 308 -8.85 11.87 0.36
CA TRP A 308 -7.50 12.46 0.29
C TRP A 308 -6.44 11.61 0.96
N PHE A 309 -6.84 10.67 1.82
CA PHE A 309 -5.95 9.66 2.41
C PHE A 309 -5.04 9.03 1.36
N TYR A 310 -5.63 8.65 0.22
CA TYR A 310 -4.95 7.92 -0.83
C TYR A 310 -3.83 8.75 -1.47
N GLU A 311 -4.13 10.00 -1.81
CA GLU A 311 -3.14 10.92 -2.39
C GLU A 311 -2.01 11.18 -1.40
N ASP A 312 -2.36 11.44 -0.14
CA ASP A 312 -1.41 11.71 0.92
C ASP A 312 -0.52 10.50 1.19
N PHE A 313 -1.10 9.30 1.25
CA PHE A 313 -0.38 8.03 1.48
C PHE A 313 0.55 7.72 0.32
N LEU A 314 0.07 7.75 -0.92
CA LEU A 314 0.90 7.48 -2.10
C LEU A 314 2.09 8.42 -2.17
N GLN A 315 1.86 9.72 -1.90
CA GLN A 315 2.92 10.72 -1.90
C GLN A 315 4.03 10.37 -0.90
N ARG A 316 3.70 9.71 0.21
CA ARG A 316 4.63 9.37 1.32
C ARG A 316 5.18 7.97 1.24
N TYR A 317 4.45 7.04 0.63
CA TYR A 317 4.79 5.63 0.50
C TYR A 317 5.92 5.44 -0.49
N ASP A 318 5.76 5.92 -1.73
CA ASP A 318 6.82 5.81 -2.72
C ASP A 318 6.82 6.96 -3.75
N PRO A 319 7.47 8.10 -3.40
CA PRO A 319 7.69 9.19 -4.34
C PRO A 319 8.47 8.77 -5.60
N ALA A 320 9.26 7.69 -5.52
CA ALA A 320 10.11 7.21 -6.61
C ALA A 320 9.39 6.18 -7.50
N ALA A 321 8.50 5.33 -6.97
CA ALA A 321 7.54 4.58 -7.78
C ALA A 321 6.64 5.54 -8.55
N ARG A 322 6.31 6.71 -7.99
CA ARG A 322 5.64 7.80 -8.74
C ARG A 322 6.35 8.14 -10.06
N ASN A 323 7.68 8.14 -10.06
CA ASN A 323 8.49 8.40 -11.25
C ASN A 323 8.73 7.14 -12.09
N ARG A 324 8.95 5.97 -11.47
CA ARG A 324 9.23 4.69 -12.16
C ARG A 324 8.00 4.05 -12.80
N ALA A 325 6.82 4.20 -12.20
CA ALA A 325 5.56 3.69 -12.74
C ALA A 325 4.95 4.64 -13.79
N GLY A 326 5.59 5.79 -14.07
CA GLY A 326 5.06 6.79 -15.01
C GLY A 326 3.75 7.45 -14.57
N VAL A 327 3.30 7.24 -13.32
CA VAL A 327 2.04 7.76 -12.78
C VAL A 327 2.21 9.22 -12.37
N TYR A 328 2.10 10.12 -13.35
CA TYR A 328 2.06 11.56 -13.11
C TYR A 328 0.64 11.96 -12.70
N TYR A 329 0.51 12.57 -11.51
CA TYR A 329 -0.75 13.23 -11.15
C TYR A 329 -0.96 14.40 -12.11
N THR A 330 -1.93 14.25 -13.01
CA THR A 330 -2.29 15.32 -13.93
C THR A 330 -2.83 16.49 -13.11
N PRO A 331 -2.25 17.69 -13.20
CA PRO A 331 -2.77 18.84 -12.48
C PRO A 331 -4.27 19.01 -12.77
N ILE A 332 -5.09 19.18 -11.72
CA ILE A 332 -6.55 19.24 -11.84
C ILE A 332 -6.98 20.30 -12.86
N SER A 333 -6.26 21.42 -12.95
CA SER A 333 -6.52 22.48 -13.94
C SER A 333 -6.38 22.00 -15.39
N VAL A 334 -5.44 21.09 -15.66
CA VAL A 334 -5.22 20.48 -16.99
C VAL A 334 -6.36 19.51 -17.29
N VAL A 335 -6.68 18.62 -16.34
CA VAL A 335 -7.79 17.66 -16.46
C VAL A 335 -9.11 18.38 -16.76
N GLN A 336 -9.45 19.39 -15.95
CA GLN A 336 -10.67 20.18 -16.14
C GLN A 336 -10.67 20.92 -17.48
N CYS A 337 -9.51 21.36 -17.98
CA CYS A 337 -9.42 21.98 -19.28
C CYS A 337 -9.74 20.99 -20.41
N GLN A 338 -9.12 19.80 -20.40
CA GLN A 338 -9.36 18.77 -21.40
C GLN A 338 -10.82 18.31 -21.39
N VAL A 339 -11.39 18.07 -20.20
CA VAL A 339 -12.80 17.71 -20.04
C VAL A 339 -13.72 18.81 -20.60
N ARG A 340 -13.46 20.09 -20.32
CA ARG A 340 -14.27 21.19 -20.91
C ARG A 340 -14.19 21.24 -22.43
N VAL A 341 -13.00 21.02 -23.00
CA VAL A 341 -12.81 21.02 -24.46
C VAL A 341 -13.59 19.88 -25.10
N VAL A 342 -13.51 18.67 -24.55
CA VAL A 342 -14.24 17.51 -25.07
C VAL A 342 -15.75 17.69 -24.90
N ASP A 343 -16.21 18.21 -23.77
CA ASP A 343 -17.64 18.49 -23.55
C ASP A 343 -18.19 19.51 -24.57
N ALA A 344 -17.43 20.57 -24.87
CA ALA A 344 -17.79 21.53 -25.89
C ALA A 344 -17.91 20.87 -27.28
N LEU A 345 -16.97 19.99 -27.64
CA LEU A 345 -17.05 19.21 -28.89
C LEU A 345 -18.31 18.33 -28.93
N LEU A 346 -18.60 17.59 -27.84
CA LEU A 346 -19.80 16.75 -27.76
C LEU A 346 -21.09 17.55 -27.99
N ARG A 347 -21.20 18.72 -27.36
CA ARG A 347 -22.38 19.59 -27.44
C ARG A 347 -22.49 20.28 -28.79
N GLU A 348 -21.41 20.89 -29.27
CA GLU A 348 -21.43 21.78 -30.44
C GLU A 348 -21.26 21.04 -31.77
N ARG A 349 -20.52 19.93 -31.79
CA ARG A 349 -20.16 19.21 -33.02
C ARG A 349 -20.86 17.86 -33.17
N PHE A 350 -21.16 17.19 -32.07
CA PHE A 350 -21.80 15.86 -32.07
C PHE A 350 -23.28 15.88 -31.64
N GLY A 351 -23.84 17.07 -31.40
CA GLY A 351 -25.27 17.26 -31.08
C GLY A 351 -25.70 16.63 -29.74
N GLN A 352 -24.76 16.35 -28.84
CA GLN A 352 -25.04 15.78 -27.53
C GLN A 352 -25.30 16.91 -26.54
N THR A 353 -26.54 17.39 -26.42
CA THR A 353 -26.88 18.56 -25.58
C THR A 353 -26.43 18.42 -24.12
N LEU A 354 -26.48 17.20 -23.55
CA LEU A 354 -26.00 16.93 -22.19
C LEU A 354 -24.50 16.64 -22.09
N GLY A 355 -23.76 16.78 -23.19
CA GLY A 355 -22.33 16.46 -23.26
C GLY A 355 -22.05 15.04 -22.80
N PHE A 356 -21.13 14.90 -21.84
CA PHE A 356 -20.81 13.62 -21.21
C PHE A 356 -22.01 12.91 -20.56
N GLY A 357 -23.02 13.65 -20.10
CA GLY A 357 -24.20 13.09 -19.45
C GLY A 357 -25.24 12.48 -20.40
N ALA A 358 -25.01 12.54 -21.72
CA ALA A 358 -25.93 11.99 -22.71
C ALA A 358 -25.97 10.45 -22.67
N PRO A 359 -27.14 9.80 -22.76
CA PRO A 359 -27.25 8.33 -22.71
C PRO A 359 -26.46 7.59 -23.81
N SER A 360 -26.19 8.24 -24.94
CA SER A 360 -25.44 7.71 -26.08
C SER A 360 -23.92 7.90 -25.97
N VAL A 361 -23.44 8.70 -25.01
CA VAL A 361 -22.01 8.95 -24.83
C VAL A 361 -21.48 7.97 -23.81
N VAL A 362 -20.56 7.11 -24.25
CA VAL A 362 -19.78 6.21 -23.38
C VAL A 362 -18.36 6.76 -23.31
N THR A 363 -17.89 7.03 -22.09
CA THR A 363 -16.57 7.58 -21.80
C THR A 363 -15.72 6.54 -21.10
N LEU A 364 -14.49 6.34 -21.57
CA LEU A 364 -13.51 5.48 -20.96
C LEU A 364 -12.29 6.29 -20.53
N ASP A 365 -11.87 6.13 -19.28
CA ASP A 365 -10.52 6.45 -18.82
C ASP A 365 -9.70 5.16 -18.69
N PRO A 366 -8.75 4.88 -19.59
CA PRO A 366 -8.09 3.58 -19.60
C PRO A 366 -6.92 3.48 -18.59
N ALA A 367 -6.60 4.55 -17.84
CA ALA A 367 -5.54 4.56 -16.82
C ALA A 367 -5.93 5.55 -15.73
N THR A 368 -6.97 5.19 -14.98
CA THR A 368 -7.70 6.17 -14.19
C THR A 368 -6.98 6.61 -12.91
N GLY A 369 -6.02 5.81 -12.44
CA GLY A 369 -5.38 5.99 -11.16
C GLY A 369 -6.43 6.07 -10.06
N SER A 370 -6.44 7.18 -9.35
CA SER A 370 -7.42 7.48 -8.29
C SER A 370 -8.77 8.01 -8.80
N GLY A 371 -9.03 8.03 -10.11
CA GLY A 371 -10.32 8.45 -10.69
C GLY A 371 -10.42 9.94 -11.05
N THR A 372 -9.29 10.64 -11.27
CA THR A 372 -9.28 12.11 -11.44
C THR A 372 -10.07 12.58 -12.69
N TYR A 373 -9.91 11.92 -13.85
CA TYR A 373 -10.70 12.26 -15.04
C TYR A 373 -12.19 11.90 -14.89
N PRO A 374 -12.57 10.68 -14.44
CA PRO A 374 -13.96 10.34 -14.19
C PRO A 374 -14.68 11.35 -13.27
N LEU A 375 -14.05 11.79 -12.19
CA LEU A 375 -14.63 12.79 -11.29
C LEU A 375 -14.86 14.13 -12.01
N ALA A 376 -13.88 14.60 -12.79
CA ALA A 376 -14.02 15.82 -13.57
C ALA A 376 -15.12 15.71 -14.65
N VAL A 377 -15.27 14.52 -15.26
CA VAL A 377 -16.36 14.22 -16.20
C VAL A 377 -17.72 14.29 -15.52
N ILE A 378 -17.87 13.70 -14.33
CA ILE A 378 -19.10 13.79 -13.53
C ILE A 378 -19.43 15.25 -13.24
N ASP A 379 -18.49 16.01 -12.66
CA ASP A 379 -18.70 17.42 -12.32
C ASP A 379 -19.12 18.26 -13.53
N ARG A 380 -18.49 18.03 -14.70
CA ARG A 380 -18.84 18.75 -15.92
C ARG A 380 -20.23 18.37 -16.42
N ALA A 381 -20.56 17.09 -16.42
CA ALA A 381 -21.85 16.59 -16.87
C ALA A 381 -22.99 17.10 -15.96
N GLU A 382 -22.78 17.14 -14.65
CA GLU A 382 -23.73 17.73 -13.69
C GLU A 382 -23.95 19.22 -13.94
N ALA A 383 -22.87 19.98 -14.18
CA ALA A 383 -22.96 21.40 -14.48
C ALA A 383 -23.77 21.66 -15.77
N ALA A 384 -23.47 20.90 -16.83
CA ALA A 384 -24.21 20.96 -18.09
C ALA A 384 -25.69 20.59 -17.90
N ALA A 385 -25.97 19.52 -17.14
CA ALA A 385 -27.35 19.10 -16.87
C ALA A 385 -28.15 20.14 -16.08
N ARG A 386 -27.49 20.80 -15.12
CA ARG A 386 -28.10 21.86 -14.31
C ARG A 386 -28.46 23.07 -15.16
N GLU A 387 -27.59 23.45 -16.09
CA GLU A 387 -27.83 24.53 -17.04
C GLU A 387 -28.99 24.20 -17.99
N GLU A 388 -29.01 23.00 -18.57
CA GLU A 388 -29.99 22.60 -19.59
C GLU A 388 -31.36 22.20 -19.02
N ARG A 389 -31.38 21.58 -17.83
CA ARG A 389 -32.58 20.89 -17.28
C ARG A 389 -32.86 21.22 -15.81
N GLY A 390 -32.08 22.10 -15.19
CA GLY A 390 -32.22 22.43 -13.77
C GLY A 390 -31.83 21.28 -12.83
N PRO A 391 -32.19 21.36 -11.53
CA PRO A 391 -31.75 20.40 -10.51
C PRO A 391 -32.11 18.94 -10.81
N ALA A 392 -33.28 18.67 -11.41
CA ALA A 392 -33.71 17.32 -11.77
C ALA A 392 -32.85 16.67 -12.86
N GLY A 393 -32.15 17.47 -13.68
CA GLY A 393 -31.22 16.97 -14.70
C GLY A 393 -30.00 16.27 -14.12
N VAL A 394 -29.55 16.69 -12.93
CA VAL A 394 -28.33 16.19 -12.27
C VAL A 394 -28.47 14.70 -11.93
N ALA A 395 -29.57 14.33 -11.25
CA ALA A 395 -29.82 12.93 -10.88
C ALA A 395 -29.96 12.01 -12.12
N GLN A 396 -30.59 12.51 -13.19
CA GLN A 396 -30.73 11.75 -14.44
C GLN A 396 -29.38 11.51 -15.12
N VAL A 397 -28.50 12.52 -15.14
CA VAL A 397 -27.16 12.39 -15.72
C VAL A 397 -26.29 11.47 -14.88
N ALA A 398 -26.33 11.59 -13.55
CA ALA A 398 -25.60 10.67 -12.66
C ALA A 398 -25.99 9.20 -12.92
N LYS A 399 -27.29 8.91 -13.07
CA LYS A 399 -27.77 7.58 -13.42
C LYS A 399 -27.27 7.07 -14.79
N ASN A 400 -27.14 7.96 -15.77
CA ASN A 400 -26.58 7.60 -17.07
C ASN A 400 -25.09 7.26 -16.92
N LEU A 401 -24.34 8.09 -16.18
CA LEU A 401 -22.92 7.93 -15.97
C LEU A 401 -22.56 6.65 -15.22
N THR A 402 -23.39 6.15 -14.30
CA THR A 402 -23.17 4.83 -13.65
C THR A 402 -22.86 3.74 -14.69
N LYS A 403 -23.50 3.77 -15.87
CA LYS A 403 -23.36 2.74 -16.92
C LYS A 403 -22.42 3.13 -18.07
N ASN A 404 -22.14 4.42 -18.20
CA ASN A 404 -21.49 4.99 -19.37
C ASN A 404 -20.14 5.64 -19.06
N LEU A 405 -19.79 5.79 -17.79
CA LEU A 405 -18.47 6.21 -17.36
C LEU A 405 -17.70 4.95 -16.93
N LEU A 406 -16.73 4.59 -17.77
CA LEU A 406 -15.89 3.43 -17.63
C LEU A 406 -14.49 3.88 -17.26
N ALA A 407 -13.82 3.13 -16.40
CA ALA A 407 -12.48 3.42 -15.95
C ALA A 407 -11.70 2.13 -15.72
N PHE A 408 -10.50 2.04 -16.27
CA PHE A 408 -9.59 0.94 -16.03
C PHE A 408 -8.45 1.39 -15.13
N GLU A 409 -8.02 0.48 -14.26
CA GLU A 409 -6.87 0.67 -13.42
C GLU A 409 -6.09 -0.63 -13.30
N LEU A 410 -4.77 -0.53 -13.39
CA LEU A 410 -3.88 -1.67 -13.28
C LEU A 410 -3.71 -2.10 -11.83
N LEU A 411 -3.58 -1.17 -10.89
CA LEU A 411 -3.20 -1.51 -9.51
C LEU A 411 -4.45 -1.62 -8.59
N PRO A 412 -4.58 -2.68 -7.77
CA PRO A 412 -5.76 -2.88 -6.92
C PRO A 412 -6.05 -1.75 -5.92
N GLY A 413 -4.98 -1.09 -5.44
CA GLY A 413 -5.07 0.07 -4.55
C GLY A 413 -5.80 1.27 -5.17
N PRO A 414 -5.24 1.93 -6.21
CA PRO A 414 -5.94 3.02 -6.90
C PRO A 414 -7.28 2.61 -7.47
N TYR A 415 -7.41 1.37 -7.98
CA TYR A 415 -8.69 0.82 -8.45
C TYR A 415 -9.79 0.99 -7.38
N SER A 416 -9.50 0.56 -6.15
CA SER A 416 -10.44 0.61 -5.04
C SER A 416 -10.83 2.04 -4.69
N VAL A 417 -9.87 2.95 -4.77
CA VAL A 417 -10.11 4.37 -4.50
C VAL A 417 -10.92 5.02 -5.60
N ALA A 418 -10.59 4.80 -6.87
CA ALA A 418 -11.39 5.28 -7.99
C ALA A 418 -12.83 4.76 -7.87
N HIS A 419 -13.01 3.47 -7.63
CA HIS A 419 -14.32 2.84 -7.45
C HIS A 419 -15.13 3.54 -6.34
N LEU A 420 -14.52 3.79 -5.17
CA LEU A 420 -15.20 4.46 -4.07
C LEU A 420 -15.51 5.94 -4.35
N ARG A 421 -14.53 6.70 -4.86
CA ARG A 421 -14.68 8.14 -5.12
C ARG A 421 -15.75 8.39 -6.18
N ILE A 422 -15.71 7.64 -7.27
CA ILE A 422 -16.67 7.73 -8.38
C ILE A 422 -18.05 7.32 -7.88
N GLY A 423 -18.14 6.20 -7.17
CA GLY A 423 -19.41 5.72 -6.61
C GLY A 423 -20.06 6.69 -5.64
N GLN A 424 -19.29 7.26 -4.71
CA GLN A 424 -19.78 8.26 -3.76
C GLN A 424 -20.30 9.50 -4.50
N ARG A 425 -19.52 10.03 -5.47
CA ARG A 425 -19.92 11.21 -6.24
C ARG A 425 -21.23 10.97 -7.00
N LEU A 426 -21.37 9.81 -7.64
CA LEU A 426 -22.60 9.44 -8.36
C LEU A 426 -23.79 9.26 -7.41
N ALA A 427 -23.59 8.66 -6.24
CA ALA A 427 -24.65 8.48 -5.25
C ALA A 427 -25.14 9.83 -4.68
N GLU A 428 -24.22 10.72 -4.32
CA GLU A 428 -24.51 12.09 -3.86
C GLU A 428 -25.34 12.86 -4.89
N ALA A 429 -24.95 12.76 -6.17
CA ALA A 429 -25.65 13.42 -7.28
C ALA A 429 -27.08 12.89 -7.49
N GLN A 430 -27.35 11.64 -7.12
CA GLN A 430 -28.67 11.04 -7.14
C GLN A 430 -29.47 11.27 -5.85
N GLY A 431 -28.87 11.85 -4.80
CA GLY A 431 -29.52 12.04 -3.50
C GLY A 431 -29.74 10.74 -2.73
N HIS A 432 -28.97 9.69 -3.04
CA HIS A 432 -29.01 8.41 -2.33
C HIS A 432 -27.87 8.32 -1.32
N ALA A 433 -28.12 7.66 -0.18
CA ALA A 433 -27.02 7.09 0.60
C ALA A 433 -26.35 6.02 -0.27
N PHE A 434 -25.02 5.95 -0.30
CA PHE A 434 -24.24 5.06 -1.15
C PHE A 434 -24.87 3.66 -1.22
N GLN A 435 -25.48 3.34 -2.36
CA GLN A 435 -25.83 1.97 -2.73
C GLN A 435 -24.87 1.59 -3.86
N ALA A 436 -24.17 0.48 -3.69
CA ALA A 436 -23.27 -0.06 -4.68
C ALA A 436 -24.07 -0.50 -5.92
N GLU A 437 -24.48 0.45 -6.76
CA GLU A 437 -24.72 0.15 -8.17
C GLU A 437 -23.39 -0.33 -8.77
N GLU A 438 -23.45 -1.16 -9.81
CA GLU A 438 -22.26 -1.53 -10.58
C GLU A 438 -21.65 -0.27 -11.19
N ILE A 439 -20.59 0.24 -10.58
CA ILE A 439 -19.82 1.38 -11.10
C ILE A 439 -18.83 0.80 -12.12
N GLY A 440 -18.72 1.45 -13.27
CA GLY A 440 -17.83 1.03 -14.36
C GLY A 440 -16.34 1.16 -14.11
N VAL A 441 -15.83 0.86 -12.90
CA VAL A 441 -14.39 0.80 -12.62
C VAL A 441 -13.94 -0.65 -12.64
N TYR A 442 -12.88 -0.97 -13.39
CA TYR A 442 -12.37 -2.33 -13.57
C TYR A 442 -10.87 -2.42 -13.28
N LEU A 443 -10.48 -3.49 -12.57
CA LEU A 443 -9.08 -3.84 -12.31
C LEU A 443 -8.57 -4.65 -13.51
N THR A 444 -7.77 -4.05 -14.38
CA THR A 444 -7.27 -4.69 -15.62
C THR A 444 -6.05 -3.94 -16.14
N ASP A 445 -5.16 -4.65 -16.83
CA ASP A 445 -4.16 -4.02 -17.69
C ASP A 445 -4.82 -3.64 -19.01
N THR A 446 -4.90 -2.35 -19.34
CA THR A 446 -5.49 -1.87 -20.60
C THR A 446 -4.84 -2.51 -21.84
N LEU A 447 -3.54 -2.77 -21.81
CA LEU A 447 -2.79 -3.34 -22.92
C LEU A 447 -2.94 -4.87 -23.02
N GLU A 448 -3.60 -5.50 -22.07
CA GLU A 448 -3.87 -6.94 -22.10
C GLU A 448 -4.82 -7.29 -23.25
N ASP A 449 -4.48 -8.35 -23.96
CA ASP A 449 -5.27 -8.89 -25.07
C ASP A 449 -6.70 -9.25 -24.61
N PRO A 450 -7.74 -8.63 -25.19
CA PRO A 450 -9.13 -8.91 -24.83
C PRO A 450 -9.61 -10.32 -25.23
N SER A 451 -8.85 -11.03 -26.07
CA SER A 451 -9.14 -12.39 -26.54
C SER A 451 -8.40 -13.47 -25.75
N ALA A 452 -7.41 -13.11 -24.94
CA ALA A 452 -6.64 -14.05 -24.14
C ALA A 452 -7.52 -14.74 -23.08
N GLY A 453 -7.50 -16.08 -23.07
CA GLY A 453 -8.22 -16.87 -22.07
C GLY A 453 -7.52 -16.82 -20.70
N MET A 454 -8.29 -16.71 -19.61
CA MET A 454 -7.79 -16.98 -18.26
C MET A 454 -8.16 -18.36 -17.77
N ALA A 455 -7.33 -18.90 -16.88
CA ALA A 455 -7.73 -20.01 -16.03
C ALA A 455 -8.89 -19.55 -15.13
N GLU A 456 -10.05 -20.20 -15.26
CA GLU A 456 -11.21 -19.93 -14.42
C GLU A 456 -10.88 -20.22 -12.95
N GLY A 457 -10.98 -19.19 -12.10
CA GLY A 457 -11.00 -19.39 -10.66
C GLY A 457 -12.31 -20.05 -10.26
N LEU A 458 -12.28 -21.34 -9.90
CA LEU A 458 -13.50 -22.12 -9.67
C LEU A 458 -14.24 -21.73 -8.36
N PHE A 459 -13.55 -21.13 -7.38
CA PHE A 459 -14.11 -20.88 -6.04
C PHE A 459 -13.52 -19.63 -5.37
N GLY A 460 -14.25 -19.08 -4.39
CA GLY A 460 -13.76 -18.06 -3.45
C GLY A 460 -13.24 -16.78 -4.11
N ASP A 461 -12.13 -16.26 -3.57
CA ASP A 461 -11.48 -15.02 -3.99
C ASP A 461 -11.03 -15.07 -5.46
N ALA A 462 -10.51 -16.21 -5.92
CA ALA A 462 -10.09 -16.39 -7.31
C ALA A 462 -11.24 -16.22 -8.30
N ARG A 463 -12.46 -16.64 -7.93
CA ARG A 463 -13.65 -16.44 -8.76
C ARG A 463 -14.03 -14.97 -8.86
N VAL A 464 -13.98 -14.23 -7.75
CA VAL A 464 -14.30 -12.79 -7.72
C VAL A 464 -13.36 -12.01 -8.64
N LEU A 465 -12.05 -12.31 -8.57
CA LEU A 465 -11.05 -11.67 -9.43
C LEU A 465 -11.22 -12.08 -10.90
N ALA A 466 -11.51 -13.35 -11.18
CA ALA A 466 -11.79 -13.83 -12.54
C ALA A 466 -13.04 -13.18 -13.14
N GLU A 467 -14.12 -13.04 -12.38
CA GLU A 467 -15.35 -12.36 -12.80
C GLU A 467 -15.09 -10.87 -13.10
N ALA A 468 -14.27 -10.20 -12.29
CA ALA A 468 -13.89 -8.81 -12.50
C ALA A 468 -13.04 -8.63 -13.78
N ALA A 469 -12.05 -9.49 -14.00
CA ALA A 469 -11.23 -9.49 -15.21
C ALA A 469 -12.06 -9.76 -16.48
N GLU A 470 -12.98 -10.73 -16.44
CA GLU A 470 -13.86 -11.03 -17.57
C GLU A 470 -14.86 -9.90 -17.85
N ALA A 471 -15.32 -9.19 -16.82
CA ALA A 471 -16.10 -7.97 -17.03
C ALA A 471 -15.30 -6.91 -17.78
N ALA A 472 -14.03 -6.71 -17.42
CA ALA A 472 -13.14 -5.77 -18.11
C ALA A 472 -12.90 -6.17 -19.58
N ARG A 473 -12.64 -7.45 -19.87
CA ARG A 473 -12.46 -7.95 -21.24
C ARG A 473 -13.70 -7.76 -22.10
N ARG A 474 -14.90 -8.04 -21.57
CA ARG A 474 -16.16 -7.75 -22.28
C ARG A 474 -16.30 -6.28 -22.64
N ILE A 475 -15.87 -5.37 -21.78
CA ILE A 475 -15.86 -3.94 -22.11
C ILE A 475 -14.89 -3.66 -23.27
N LYS A 476 -13.65 -4.14 -23.19
CA LYS A 476 -12.63 -3.93 -24.25
C LYS A 476 -13.09 -4.45 -25.61
N ARG A 477 -13.72 -5.63 -25.67
CA ARG A 477 -14.11 -6.30 -26.91
C ARG A 477 -15.44 -5.79 -27.48
N ASP A 478 -16.44 -5.63 -26.63
CA ASP A 478 -17.84 -5.52 -27.09
C ASP A 478 -18.41 -4.10 -26.93
N ARG A 479 -17.80 -3.24 -26.10
CA ARG A 479 -18.36 -1.93 -25.76
C ARG A 479 -17.88 -0.85 -26.73
N ARG A 480 -18.84 -0.22 -27.43
CA ARG A 480 -18.55 0.94 -28.27
C ARG A 480 -18.26 2.18 -27.42
N ILE A 481 -17.00 2.59 -27.36
CA ILE A 481 -16.55 3.81 -26.68
C ILE A 481 -16.77 5.03 -27.59
N THR A 482 -17.29 6.13 -27.01
CA THR A 482 -17.47 7.42 -27.72
C THR A 482 -16.33 8.38 -27.43
N VAL A 483 -15.86 8.40 -26.18
CA VAL A 483 -14.75 9.24 -25.72
C VAL A 483 -13.76 8.38 -24.96
N ALA A 484 -12.50 8.38 -25.37
CA ALA A 484 -11.38 7.93 -24.55
C ALA A 484 -10.64 9.18 -24.04
N ILE A 485 -10.46 9.31 -22.72
CA ILE A 485 -9.80 10.46 -22.11
C ILE A 485 -9.08 10.03 -20.84
N GLY A 486 -7.83 10.47 -20.67
CA GLY A 486 -7.02 10.04 -19.54
C GLY A 486 -5.59 10.60 -19.61
N ASN A 487 -4.75 10.16 -18.69
CA ASN A 487 -3.32 10.43 -18.71
C ASN A 487 -2.57 9.09 -18.79
N PRO A 488 -2.13 8.65 -19.98
CA PRO A 488 -1.47 7.36 -20.16
C PRO A 488 -0.09 7.34 -19.48
N PRO A 489 0.45 6.16 -19.20
CA PRO A 489 1.84 6.02 -18.76
C PRO A 489 2.82 6.48 -19.85
N TYR A 490 3.86 7.21 -19.45
CA TYR A 490 4.94 7.65 -20.34
C TYR A 490 6.22 6.88 -20.03
N ASP A 491 6.53 5.86 -20.81
CA ASP A 491 7.82 5.18 -20.72
C ASP A 491 8.30 4.70 -22.09
N ARG A 492 9.58 4.96 -22.37
CA ARG A 492 10.21 4.43 -23.59
C ARG A 492 10.50 2.97 -23.36
N VAL A 493 9.91 2.14 -24.20
CA VAL A 493 10.01 0.70 -24.09
C VAL A 493 10.73 0.12 -25.29
N THR A 494 11.21 -1.11 -25.14
CA THR A 494 11.79 -1.86 -26.25
C THR A 494 10.69 -2.44 -27.12
N SER A 495 10.96 -2.63 -28.41
CA SER A 495 10.14 -3.49 -29.27
C SER A 495 9.94 -4.87 -28.60
N GLY A 496 8.72 -5.38 -28.62
CA GLY A 496 8.28 -6.56 -27.88
C GLY A 496 7.32 -6.25 -26.72
N THR A 497 7.29 -5.00 -26.23
CA THR A 497 6.58 -4.65 -24.99
C THR A 497 5.11 -4.31 -25.22
N GLY A 498 4.71 -3.98 -26.45
CA GLY A 498 3.32 -3.63 -26.78
C GLY A 498 2.36 -4.82 -26.87
N GLY A 499 2.85 -6.05 -26.68
CA GLY A 499 2.02 -7.26 -26.73
C GLY A 499 1.26 -7.39 -28.05
N TRP A 500 -0.05 -7.62 -27.97
CA TRP A 500 -0.94 -7.76 -29.12
C TRP A 500 -1.09 -6.46 -29.94
N VAL A 501 -0.87 -5.29 -29.34
CA VAL A 501 -0.88 -4.01 -30.07
C VAL A 501 0.27 -3.98 -31.09
N GLU A 502 1.42 -4.53 -30.73
CA GLU A 502 2.62 -4.56 -31.58
C GLU A 502 2.68 -5.77 -32.52
N HIS A 503 2.10 -6.92 -32.15
CA HIS A 503 2.27 -8.18 -32.90
C HIS A 503 0.97 -8.74 -33.49
N GLY A 504 -0.19 -8.19 -33.12
CA GLY A 504 -1.50 -8.74 -33.46
C GLY A 504 -1.81 -10.05 -32.73
N ASP A 505 -3.06 -10.51 -32.84
CA ASP A 505 -3.51 -11.85 -32.42
C ASP A 505 -4.09 -12.62 -33.63
N GLY A 506 -3.26 -12.83 -34.65
CA GLY A 506 -3.66 -13.49 -35.90
C GLY A 506 -4.28 -12.57 -36.97
N GLU A 507 -4.38 -11.26 -36.69
CA GLU A 507 -4.69 -10.17 -37.63
C GLU A 507 -3.51 -9.16 -37.68
N ASP A 508 -3.61 -8.13 -38.52
CA ASP A 508 -2.61 -7.05 -38.61
C ASP A 508 -2.49 -6.32 -37.27
N ALA A 509 -1.26 -5.95 -36.87
CA ALA A 509 -1.03 -5.30 -35.58
C ALA A 509 -1.54 -3.86 -35.61
N LEU A 510 -2.16 -3.38 -34.52
CA LEU A 510 -2.61 -1.98 -34.43
C LEU A 510 -1.45 -0.99 -34.56
N PHE A 511 -0.24 -1.40 -34.19
CA PHE A 511 0.96 -0.60 -34.35
C PHE A 511 1.34 -0.38 -35.82
N ASP A 512 0.94 -1.27 -36.73
CA ASP A 512 1.20 -1.15 -38.17
C ASP A 512 0.50 0.08 -38.77
N ASP A 513 -0.67 0.45 -38.24
CA ASP A 513 -1.41 1.66 -38.66
C ASP A 513 -0.64 2.97 -38.37
N VAL A 514 0.27 2.96 -37.41
CA VAL A 514 1.09 4.13 -37.03
C VAL A 514 2.46 4.08 -37.67
N ILE A 515 3.13 2.92 -37.63
CA ILE A 515 4.50 2.80 -38.14
C ILE A 515 4.54 2.69 -39.66
N GLY A 516 3.54 2.07 -40.29
CA GLY A 516 3.43 1.88 -41.74
C GLY A 516 3.49 3.20 -42.53
N PRO A 517 2.63 4.19 -42.26
CA PRO A 517 2.68 5.49 -42.93
C PRO A 517 4.03 6.22 -42.77
N ALA A 518 4.70 6.06 -41.62
CA ALA A 518 6.02 6.64 -41.39
C ALA A 518 7.11 5.94 -42.22
N GLN A 519 7.05 4.61 -42.32
CA GLN A 519 7.96 3.82 -43.14
C GLN A 519 7.79 4.12 -44.64
N GLU A 520 6.55 4.21 -45.12
CA GLU A 520 6.23 4.53 -46.52
C GLU A 520 6.76 5.91 -46.94
N GLN A 521 6.79 6.88 -46.02
CA GLN A 521 7.34 8.22 -46.26
C GLN A 521 8.87 8.30 -46.08
N GLY A 522 9.55 7.16 -45.82
CA GLY A 522 11.00 7.11 -45.66
C GLY A 522 11.50 7.82 -44.41
N VAL A 523 10.68 7.91 -43.35
CA VAL A 523 11.10 8.49 -42.07
C VAL A 523 12.27 7.67 -41.50
N ILE A 524 13.35 8.33 -41.10
CA ILE A 524 14.54 7.67 -40.57
C ILE A 524 14.23 6.84 -39.32
N PHE A 525 14.84 5.66 -39.21
CA PHE A 525 14.60 4.69 -38.13
C PHE A 525 14.75 5.28 -36.71
N SER A 526 15.72 6.17 -36.51
CA SER A 526 15.93 6.84 -35.21
C SER A 526 14.78 7.75 -34.78
N ALA A 527 13.99 8.27 -35.73
CA ALA A 527 12.76 9.00 -35.43
C ALA A 527 11.60 8.04 -35.09
N GLN A 528 11.56 6.87 -35.73
CA GLN A 528 10.57 5.82 -35.45
C GLN A 528 10.78 5.20 -34.05
N ALA A 529 12.01 5.15 -33.53
CA ALA A 529 12.31 4.64 -32.20
C ALA A 529 11.52 5.34 -31.07
N SER A 530 11.08 6.58 -31.28
CA SER A 530 10.25 7.31 -30.32
C SER A 530 8.80 6.82 -30.24
N LEU A 531 8.33 6.07 -31.24
CA LEU A 531 7.00 5.45 -31.30
C LEU A 531 6.88 4.22 -30.39
N TYR A 532 8.00 3.61 -30.00
CA TYR A 532 8.05 2.53 -29.02
C TYR A 532 7.94 3.13 -27.60
N ASN A 533 6.73 3.55 -27.26
CA ASN A 533 6.41 4.16 -25.98
C ASN A 533 5.03 3.69 -25.51
N LEU A 534 4.88 3.48 -24.19
CA LEU A 534 3.60 3.02 -23.62
C LEU A 534 2.43 3.93 -23.98
N TYR A 535 2.61 5.25 -24.06
CA TYR A 535 1.49 6.13 -24.43
C TYR A 535 1.00 5.89 -25.86
N VAL A 536 1.86 5.41 -26.77
CA VAL A 536 1.47 5.11 -28.16
C VAL A 536 0.63 3.84 -28.17
N TYR A 537 1.12 2.78 -27.53
CA TYR A 537 0.39 1.51 -27.44
C TYR A 537 -0.97 1.69 -26.78
N PHE A 538 -1.01 2.48 -25.72
CA PHE A 538 -2.20 2.75 -24.92
C PHE A 538 -3.32 3.46 -25.67
N TRP A 539 -2.98 4.35 -26.62
CA TRP A 539 -4.01 5.01 -27.44
C TRP A 539 -4.43 4.20 -28.67
N LEU A 540 -3.66 3.15 -29.01
CA LEU A 540 -4.01 2.23 -30.08
C LEU A 540 -4.93 1.11 -29.58
N SER A 541 -4.63 0.55 -28.40
CA SER A 541 -5.52 -0.38 -27.68
C SER A 541 -6.85 0.26 -27.33
#